data_AF-A0A437UCD5-F1
#
_entry.id   AF-A0A437UCD5-F1
#
_cell.length_a   1.000
_cell.length_b   1.000
_cell.length_c   1.000
_cell.angle_alpha   90.00
_cell.angle_beta   90.00
_cell.angle_gamma   90.00
#
_symmetry.space_group_name_H-M   'P 1'
#
loop_
_entity.id
_entity.type
_entity.pdbx_description
1 polymer ?
#
loop_
_entity_poly.entity_id
_entity_poly.type
_entity_poly.pdbx_seq_one_letter_code
_entity_poly.pdbx_strand_id
1 'polypeptide(L)'
;MEILNKKERSKAFVSFVLFFVISVTVFMSALLFNTYFPFRENELLKTENFKLKKEIEIQNKFSFQLEKVKTTVDSINAPGQNDFFNEKLALSLLAEMYNQLPKDTLKNKIMYNNTIMAFKDLIDAKKQVKQLATNHKLMDSLSTINKTLKDEYDKMKRDLEVCRQIYQQAE
;
A
#
# COMPACT_ATOMS: atom_id res chain seq x y z
N MET A 1 71.88 -42.67 47.79
CA MET A 1 72.12 -41.42 47.03
C MET A 1 70.88 -40.55 47.15
N GLU A 2 70.92 -39.49 47.95
CA GLU A 2 69.85 -38.49 47.94
C GLU A 2 69.85 -37.77 46.59
N ILE A 3 68.67 -37.63 46.00
CA ILE A 3 68.49 -37.04 44.68
C ILE A 3 68.76 -35.55 44.79
N LEU A 4 69.95 -35.13 44.38
CA LEU A 4 70.49 -33.76 44.40
C LEU A 4 69.78 -32.83 43.39
N ASN A 5 68.45 -32.87 43.26
CA ASN A 5 67.66 -31.77 42.66
C ASN A 5 66.14 -31.87 42.91
N LYS A 6 65.71 -32.31 44.10
CA LYS A 6 64.28 -32.59 44.38
C LYS A 6 63.39 -31.34 44.28
N LYS A 7 63.91 -30.17 44.65
CA LYS A 7 63.17 -28.89 44.61
C LYS A 7 62.95 -28.37 43.18
N GLU A 8 63.96 -28.40 42.32
CA GLU A 8 63.77 -27.94 40.94
C GLU A 8 62.92 -28.91 40.12
N ARG A 9 63.02 -30.22 40.35
CA ARG A 9 62.13 -31.21 39.73
C ARG A 9 60.67 -30.98 40.10
N SER A 10 60.39 -30.65 41.37
CA SER A 10 59.04 -30.33 41.83
C SER A 10 58.52 -29.03 41.19
N LYS A 11 59.35 -27.98 41.15
CA LYS A 11 58.99 -26.71 40.50
C LYS A 11 58.72 -26.88 39.00
N ALA A 12 59.57 -27.61 38.28
CA ALA A 12 59.38 -27.91 36.87
C ALA A 12 58.12 -28.74 36.62
N PHE A 13 57.83 -29.72 37.49
CA PHE A 13 56.60 -30.51 37.41
C PHE A 13 55.34 -29.67 37.65
N VAL A 14 55.35 -28.79 38.66
CA VAL A 14 54.23 -27.87 38.91
C VAL A 14 54.03 -26.90 37.74
N SER A 15 55.11 -26.33 37.19
CA SER A 15 55.03 -25.51 35.99
C SER A 15 54.47 -26.28 34.79
N PHE A 16 54.91 -27.53 34.58
CA PHE A 16 54.39 -28.38 33.52
C PHE A 16 52.88 -28.65 33.68
N VAL A 17 52.44 -29.02 34.89
CA VAL A 17 51.02 -29.26 35.18
C VAL A 17 50.21 -27.98 34.96
N LEU A 18 50.72 -26.82 35.39
CA LEU A 18 50.06 -25.54 35.20
C LEU A 18 49.91 -25.18 33.72
N PHE A 19 50.98 -25.30 32.92
CA PHE A 19 50.91 -25.08 31.47
C PHE A 19 50.00 -26.09 30.77
N PHE A 20 50.01 -27.36 31.21
CA PHE A 20 49.12 -28.38 30.68
C PHE A 20 47.65 -28.04 30.94
N VAL A 21 47.28 -27.68 32.17
CA VAL A 21 45.91 -27.28 32.51
C VAL A 21 45.48 -26.04 31.72
N ILE A 22 46.35 -25.05 31.59
CA ILE A 22 46.06 -23.85 30.77
C ILE A 22 45.82 -24.25 29.31
N SER A 23 46.69 -25.06 28.72
CA SER A 23 46.55 -25.49 27.32
C SER A 23 45.26 -26.28 27.07
N VAL A 24 44.90 -27.19 27.97
CA VAL A 24 43.66 -27.96 27.88
C VAL A 24 42.45 -27.05 28.02
N THR A 25 42.49 -26.07 28.93
CA THR A 25 41.38 -25.12 29.12
C THR A 25 41.17 -24.24 27.89
N VAL A 26 42.25 -23.75 27.28
CA VAL A 26 42.19 -22.98 26.02
C VAL A 26 41.66 -23.83 24.87
N PHE A 27 42.10 -25.08 24.78
CA PHE A 27 41.61 -26.00 23.73
C PHE A 27 40.12 -26.31 23.90
N MET A 28 39.70 -26.61 25.13
CA MET A 28 38.29 -26.90 25.43
C MET A 28 37.40 -25.68 25.21
N SER A 29 37.85 -24.47 25.59
CA SER A 29 37.08 -23.25 25.32
C SER A 29 36.97 -22.99 23.81
N ALA A 30 38.04 -23.15 23.04
CA ALA A 30 38.00 -23.01 21.59
C ALA A 30 36.99 -23.98 20.93
N LEU A 31 36.95 -25.24 21.37
CA LEU A 31 35.95 -26.21 20.89
C LEU A 31 34.52 -25.82 21.26
N LEU A 32 34.29 -25.33 22.49
CA LEU A 32 32.98 -24.87 22.93
C LEU A 32 32.52 -23.65 22.13
N PHE A 33 33.39 -22.66 21.88
CA PHE A 33 33.06 -21.51 21.04
C PHE A 33 32.76 -21.93 19.60
N ASN A 34 33.56 -22.83 19.02
CA ASN A 34 33.37 -23.32 17.65
C ASN A 34 32.04 -24.08 17.47
N THR A 35 31.55 -24.77 18.50
CA THR A 35 30.27 -25.50 18.44
C THR A 35 29.08 -24.63 18.81
N TYR A 36 29.17 -23.80 19.86
CA TYR A 36 28.05 -23.00 20.35
C TYR A 36 27.71 -21.81 19.46
N PHE A 37 28.71 -21.16 18.86
CA PHE A 37 28.51 -19.98 18.03
C PHE A 37 27.61 -20.26 16.80
N PRO A 38 27.82 -21.36 16.03
CA PRO A 38 26.91 -21.75 14.94
C PRO A 38 25.47 -21.98 15.38
N PHE A 39 25.22 -22.55 16.56
CA PHE A 39 23.85 -22.80 17.02
C PHE A 39 23.12 -21.48 17.30
N ARG A 40 23.78 -20.54 17.97
CA ARG A 40 23.18 -19.23 18.27
C ARG A 40 22.91 -18.43 16.98
N GLU A 41 23.84 -18.45 16.04
CA GLU A 41 23.66 -17.82 14.73
C GLU A 41 22.49 -18.44 13.97
N ASN A 42 22.39 -19.77 13.95
CA ASN A 42 21.30 -20.47 13.30
C ASN A 42 19.92 -20.15 13.94
N GLU A 43 19.84 -20.08 15.26
CA GLU A 43 18.59 -19.70 15.96
C GLU A 43 18.17 -18.25 15.64
N LEU A 44 19.12 -17.32 15.59
CA LEU A 44 18.87 -15.95 15.15
C LEU A 44 18.42 -15.90 13.68
N LEU A 45 19.10 -16.62 12.79
CA LEU A 45 18.74 -16.72 11.38
C LEU A 45 17.35 -17.33 11.18
N LYS A 46 16.98 -18.37 11.92
CA LYS A 46 15.62 -18.94 11.87
C LYS A 46 14.57 -17.93 12.32
N THR A 47 14.85 -17.18 13.37
CA THR A 47 13.95 -16.14 13.90
C THR A 47 13.73 -15.02 12.88
N GLU A 48 14.80 -14.52 12.27
CA GLU A 48 14.72 -13.50 11.22
C GLU A 48 14.03 -14.04 9.96
N ASN A 49 14.33 -15.28 9.55
CA ASN A 49 13.62 -15.95 8.44
C ASN A 49 12.12 -16.06 8.71
N PHE A 50 11.72 -16.37 9.95
CA PHE A 50 10.30 -16.45 10.31
C PHE A 50 9.63 -15.07 10.20
N LYS A 51 10.26 -14.00 10.68
CA LYS A 51 9.76 -12.63 10.53
C LYS A 51 9.62 -12.24 9.06
N LEU A 52 10.64 -12.53 8.24
CA LEU A 52 10.63 -12.26 6.80
C LEU A 52 9.51 -13.02 6.08
N LYS A 53 9.33 -14.30 6.38
CA LYS A 53 8.23 -15.10 5.81
C LYS A 53 6.87 -14.49 6.13
N LYS A 54 6.67 -14.06 7.37
CA LYS A 54 5.44 -13.38 7.79
C LYS A 54 5.24 -12.05 7.06
N GLU A 55 6.31 -11.27 6.86
CA GLU A 55 6.26 -10.02 6.10
C GLU A 55 5.88 -10.26 4.63
N ILE A 56 6.47 -11.28 3.99
CA ILE A 56 6.13 -11.69 2.62
C ILE A 56 4.68 -12.13 2.52
N GLU A 57 4.17 -12.91 3.49
CA GLU A 57 2.78 -13.34 3.50
C GLU A 57 1.81 -12.15 3.56
N ILE A 58 2.09 -11.17 4.42
CA ILE A 58 1.32 -9.92 4.52
C ILE A 58 1.36 -9.16 3.19
N GLN A 59 2.54 -9.02 2.57
CA GLN A 59 2.71 -8.33 1.30
C GLN A 59 1.94 -9.02 0.16
N ASN A 60 2.02 -10.35 0.07
CA ASN A 60 1.31 -11.14 -0.94
C ASN A 60 -0.21 -11.01 -0.78
N LYS A 61 -0.70 -11.10 0.46
CA LYS A 61 -2.13 -10.92 0.75
C LYS A 61 -2.61 -9.51 0.40
N PHE A 62 -1.83 -8.50 0.77
CA PHE A 62 -2.13 -7.11 0.43
C PHE A 62 -2.15 -6.89 -1.08
N SER A 63 -1.15 -7.38 -1.81
CA SER A 63 -1.06 -7.28 -3.27
C SER A 63 -2.24 -7.96 -3.97
N PHE A 64 -2.61 -9.17 -3.53
CA PHE A 64 -3.76 -9.87 -4.06
C PHE A 64 -5.08 -9.11 -3.87
N GLN A 65 -5.28 -8.51 -2.70
CA GLN A 65 -6.47 -7.69 -2.45
C GLN A 65 -6.44 -6.38 -3.25
N LEU A 66 -5.27 -5.77 -3.39
CA LEU A 66 -5.09 -4.56 -4.17
C LEU A 66 -5.48 -4.78 -5.63
N GLU A 67 -5.15 -5.94 -6.21
CA GLU A 67 -5.53 -6.28 -7.59
C GLU A 67 -7.05 -6.37 -7.76
N LYS A 68 -7.76 -6.87 -6.74
CA LYS A 68 -9.24 -6.89 -6.74
C LYS A 68 -9.81 -5.47 -6.66
N VAL A 69 -9.25 -4.63 -5.80
CA VAL A 69 -9.62 -3.20 -5.75
C VAL A 69 -9.40 -2.56 -7.11
N LYS A 70 -8.20 -2.71 -7.69
CA LYS A 70 -7.85 -2.17 -9.00
C LYS A 70 -8.85 -2.60 -10.07
N THR A 71 -9.13 -3.89 -10.20
CA THR A 71 -10.09 -4.42 -11.18
C THR A 71 -11.49 -3.81 -11.00
N THR A 72 -11.92 -3.64 -9.75
CA THR A 72 -13.21 -3.02 -9.43
C THR A 72 -13.23 -1.53 -9.79
N VAL A 73 -12.14 -0.81 -9.50
CA VAL A 73 -11.99 0.60 -9.85
C VAL A 73 -11.87 0.80 -11.36
N ASP A 74 -11.19 -0.09 -12.08
CA ASP A 74 -11.11 -0.10 -13.54
C ASP A 74 -12.50 -0.28 -14.18
N SER A 75 -13.37 -1.03 -13.51
CA SER A 75 -14.77 -1.23 -13.91
C SER A 75 -15.69 -0.02 -13.65
N ILE A 76 -15.22 0.99 -12.91
CA ILE A 76 -15.93 2.28 -12.77
C ILE A 76 -15.78 3.07 -14.07
N ASN A 77 -16.92 3.49 -14.62
CA ASN A 77 -17.14 4.11 -15.93
C ASN A 77 -16.99 3.14 -17.12
N ALA A 78 -16.95 1.83 -16.89
CA ALA A 78 -16.92 0.85 -17.96
C ALA A 78 -18.31 0.69 -18.61
N PRO A 79 -18.41 0.50 -19.94
CA PRO A 79 -19.68 0.33 -20.62
C PRO A 79 -20.45 -0.89 -20.07
N GLY A 80 -21.76 -0.71 -19.81
CA GLY A 80 -22.63 -1.79 -19.34
C GLY A 80 -22.44 -2.19 -17.86
N GLN A 81 -21.57 -1.51 -17.11
CA GLN A 81 -21.33 -1.77 -15.70
C GLN A 81 -22.09 -0.78 -14.81
N ASN A 82 -22.40 -1.21 -13.57
CA ASN A 82 -23.03 -0.34 -12.58
C ASN A 82 -21.97 0.38 -11.75
N ASP A 83 -21.72 1.65 -12.10
CA ASP A 83 -20.71 2.47 -11.43
C ASP A 83 -20.97 2.65 -9.94
N PHE A 84 -22.23 2.81 -9.52
CA PHE A 84 -22.55 2.98 -8.10
C PHE A 84 -22.20 1.71 -7.31
N PHE A 85 -22.52 0.55 -7.87
CA PHE A 85 -22.15 -0.74 -7.27
C PHE A 85 -20.62 -0.89 -7.19
N ASN A 86 -19.92 -0.63 -8.29
CA ASN A 86 -18.46 -0.77 -8.36
C ASN A 86 -17.73 0.22 -7.44
N GLU A 87 -18.22 1.47 -7.33
CA GLU A 87 -17.71 2.46 -6.36
C GLU A 87 -17.84 1.94 -4.92
N LYS A 88 -19.02 1.45 -4.54
CA LYS A 88 -19.28 0.92 -3.19
C LYS A 88 -18.46 -0.34 -2.91
N LEU A 89 -18.36 -1.23 -3.88
CA LEU A 89 -17.56 -2.45 -3.76
C LEU A 89 -16.08 -2.12 -3.59
N ALA A 90 -15.53 -1.20 -4.40
CA ALA A 90 -14.12 -0.80 -4.29
C ALA A 90 -13.80 -0.17 -2.93
N LEU A 91 -14.67 0.72 -2.43
CA LEU A 91 -14.53 1.31 -1.09
C LEU A 91 -14.62 0.26 0.03
N SER A 92 -15.52 -0.71 -0.10
CA SER A 92 -15.65 -1.82 0.85
C SER A 92 -14.38 -2.68 0.89
N LEU A 93 -13.84 -3.03 -0.27
CA LEU A 93 -12.59 -3.80 -0.38
C LEU A 93 -11.40 -3.04 0.21
N LEU A 94 -11.30 -1.73 -0.02
CA LEU A 94 -10.26 -0.89 0.61
C LEU A 94 -10.38 -0.85 2.14
N ALA A 95 -11.60 -0.73 2.68
CA ALA A 95 -11.82 -0.77 4.11
C ALA A 95 -11.45 -2.13 4.71
N GLU A 96 -11.78 -3.23 4.02
CA GLU A 96 -11.38 -4.58 4.41
C GLU A 96 -9.85 -4.73 4.42
N MET A 97 -9.16 -4.25 3.37
CA MET A 97 -7.70 -4.25 3.31
C MET A 97 -7.08 -3.51 4.50
N TYR A 98 -7.59 -2.32 4.80
CA TYR A 98 -7.12 -1.54 5.95
C TYR A 98 -7.27 -2.29 7.28
N ASN A 99 -8.42 -2.95 7.47
CA ASN A 99 -8.71 -3.71 8.69
C ASN A 99 -7.86 -4.97 8.85
N GLN A 100 -7.39 -5.55 7.75
CA GLN A 100 -6.57 -6.76 7.77
C GLN A 100 -5.08 -6.49 7.99
N LEU A 101 -4.64 -5.23 7.92
CA LEU A 101 -3.26 -4.88 8.19
C LEU A 101 -2.94 -5.00 9.69
N PRO A 102 -1.86 -5.72 10.06
CA PRO A 102 -1.36 -5.72 11.43
C PRO A 102 -1.04 -4.31 11.92
N LYS A 103 -1.58 -3.90 13.08
CA LYS A 103 -1.44 -2.53 13.58
C LYS A 103 -0.06 -2.21 14.16
N ASP A 104 0.59 -3.21 14.77
CA ASP A 104 1.77 -3.03 15.61
C ASP A 104 3.05 -3.69 15.07
N THR A 105 2.93 -4.64 14.13
CA THR A 105 4.06 -5.43 13.62
C THR A 105 4.45 -5.09 12.18
N LEU A 106 3.84 -4.05 11.61
CA LEU A 106 4.06 -3.66 10.22
C LEU A 106 5.30 -2.78 10.10
N LYS A 107 6.32 -3.29 9.40
CA LYS A 107 7.55 -2.54 9.12
C LYS A 107 7.30 -1.28 8.29
N ASN A 108 6.47 -1.38 7.25
CA ASN A 108 6.23 -0.31 6.27
C ASN A 108 4.78 0.24 6.30
N LYS A 109 4.26 0.57 7.50
CA LYS A 109 2.88 1.10 7.68
C LYS A 109 2.51 2.25 6.75
N ILE A 110 3.45 3.17 6.52
CA ILE A 110 3.26 4.34 5.64
C ILE A 110 2.97 3.90 4.21
N MET A 111 3.70 2.91 3.67
CA MET A 111 3.52 2.43 2.30
C MET A 111 2.10 1.89 2.07
N TYR A 112 1.63 1.01 2.96
CA TYR A 112 0.30 0.41 2.84
C TYR A 112 -0.81 1.47 2.95
N ASN A 113 -0.71 2.37 3.93
CA ASN A 113 -1.67 3.45 4.10
C ASN A 113 -1.70 4.38 2.89
N ASN A 114 -0.54 4.81 2.38
CA ASN A 114 -0.46 5.68 1.21
C ASN A 114 -1.05 5.00 -0.03
N THR A 115 -0.84 3.70 -0.20
CA THR A 115 -1.43 2.94 -1.31
C THR A 115 -2.95 2.89 -1.21
N ILE A 116 -3.50 2.59 -0.01
CA ILE A 116 -4.94 2.59 0.23
C ILE A 116 -5.54 3.97 -0.03
N MET A 117 -4.90 5.03 0.46
CA MET A 117 -5.34 6.41 0.24
C MET A 117 -5.31 6.78 -1.24
N ALA A 118 -4.26 6.43 -1.97
CA ALA A 118 -4.15 6.71 -3.40
C ALA A 118 -5.30 6.06 -4.21
N PHE A 119 -5.69 4.83 -3.88
CA PHE A 119 -6.84 4.17 -4.53
C PHE A 119 -8.18 4.80 -4.12
N LYS A 120 -8.31 5.25 -2.87
CA LYS A 120 -9.49 6.02 -2.45
C LYS A 120 -9.61 7.32 -3.25
N ASP A 121 -8.51 8.07 -3.37
CA ASP A 121 -8.49 9.33 -4.12
C ASP A 121 -8.77 9.10 -5.61
N LEU A 122 -8.31 7.98 -6.17
CA LEU A 122 -8.63 7.56 -7.54
C LEU A 122 -10.14 7.30 -7.72
N ILE A 123 -10.78 6.63 -6.76
CA ILE A 123 -12.23 6.40 -6.78
C ILE A 123 -12.98 7.73 -6.73
N ASP A 124 -12.60 8.61 -5.80
CA ASP A 124 -13.23 9.93 -5.65
C ASP A 124 -13.04 10.78 -6.92
N ALA A 125 -11.86 10.75 -7.54
CA ALA A 125 -11.58 11.43 -8.80
C ALA A 125 -12.46 10.88 -9.95
N LYS A 126 -12.57 9.56 -10.09
CA LYS A 126 -13.44 8.95 -11.12
C LYS A 126 -14.90 9.36 -10.97
N LYS A 127 -15.40 9.44 -9.73
CA LYS A 127 -16.75 9.92 -9.42
C LYS A 127 -16.94 11.38 -9.84
N GLN A 128 -16.00 12.26 -9.49
CA GLN A 128 -16.05 13.68 -9.85
C GLN A 128 -16.04 13.87 -11.37
N VAL A 129 -15.18 13.15 -12.09
CA VAL A 129 -15.12 13.19 -13.56
C VAL A 129 -16.46 12.84 -14.19
N LYS A 130 -17.14 11.80 -13.68
CA LYS A 130 -18.47 11.41 -14.17
C LYS A 130 -19.53 12.48 -13.91
N GLN A 131 -19.52 13.08 -12.72
CA GLN A 131 -20.43 14.17 -12.38
C GLN A 131 -20.22 15.38 -13.30
N LEU A 132 -18.97 15.76 -13.54
CA LEU A 132 -18.61 16.83 -14.47
C LEU A 132 -19.07 16.52 -15.90
N ALA A 133 -18.86 15.30 -16.39
CA ALA A 133 -19.32 14.90 -17.73
C ALA A 133 -20.85 14.97 -17.85
N THR A 134 -21.59 14.62 -16.79
CA THR A 134 -23.06 14.71 -16.76
C THR A 134 -23.51 16.18 -16.76
N ASN A 135 -22.86 17.02 -15.95
CA ASN A 135 -23.16 18.45 -15.89
C ASN A 135 -22.86 19.16 -17.22
N HIS A 136 -21.79 18.77 -17.92
CA HIS A 136 -21.46 19.32 -19.23
C HIS A 136 -22.58 19.03 -20.25
N LYS A 137 -23.07 17.80 -20.32
CA LYS A 137 -24.19 17.43 -21.21
C LYS A 137 -25.46 18.22 -20.91
N LEU A 138 -25.76 18.44 -19.63
CA LEU A 138 -26.88 19.27 -19.22
C LEU A 138 -26.69 20.72 -19.68
N MET A 139 -25.47 21.26 -19.53
CA MET A 139 -25.15 22.62 -19.95
C MET A 139 -25.26 22.81 -21.47
N ASP A 140 -24.80 21.83 -22.26
CA ASP A 140 -24.95 21.83 -23.72
C ASP A 140 -26.44 21.82 -24.14
N SER A 141 -27.25 21.01 -23.47
CA SER A 141 -28.71 20.97 -23.69
C SER A 141 -29.37 22.30 -23.35
N LEU A 142 -29.05 22.89 -22.20
CA LEU A 142 -29.59 24.18 -21.78
C LEU A 142 -29.16 25.32 -22.72
N SER A 143 -27.91 25.31 -23.17
CA SER A 143 -27.40 26.26 -24.16
C SER A 143 -28.18 26.18 -25.48
N THR A 144 -28.45 24.95 -25.94
CA THR A 144 -29.24 24.69 -27.16
C THR A 144 -30.68 25.19 -27.02
N ILE A 145 -31.31 24.92 -25.86
CA ILE A 145 -32.67 25.40 -25.56
C ILE A 145 -32.69 26.93 -25.53
N ASN A 146 -31.75 27.58 -24.84
CA ASN A 146 -31.66 29.04 -24.77
C ASN A 146 -31.50 29.68 -26.15
N LYS A 147 -30.68 29.08 -27.03
CA LYS A 147 -30.52 29.55 -28.40
C LYS A 147 -31.85 29.45 -29.17
N THR A 148 -32.52 28.32 -29.07
CA THR A 148 -33.82 28.08 -29.74
C THR A 148 -34.88 29.06 -29.25
N LEU A 149 -34.98 29.26 -27.93
CA LEU A 149 -35.93 30.19 -27.33
C LEU A 149 -35.69 31.63 -27.77
N LYS A 150 -34.41 32.02 -27.91
CA LYS A 150 -34.03 33.34 -28.41
C LYS A 150 -34.41 33.53 -29.87
N ASP A 151 -34.16 32.53 -30.71
CA ASP A 151 -34.53 32.57 -32.14
C ASP A 151 -36.06 32.66 -32.32
N GLU A 152 -36.84 31.94 -31.51
CA GLU A 152 -38.31 32.01 -31.48
C GLU A 152 -38.81 33.37 -30.99
N TYR A 153 -38.22 33.91 -29.92
CA TYR A 153 -38.55 35.24 -29.41
C TYR A 153 -38.29 36.32 -30.45
N ASP A 154 -37.13 36.28 -31.12
CA ASP A 154 -36.79 37.24 -32.17
C ASP A 154 -37.72 37.13 -33.38
N LYS A 155 -38.19 35.91 -33.71
CA LYS A 155 -39.22 35.70 -34.73
C LYS A 155 -40.56 36.31 -34.32
N MET A 156 -41.05 36.00 -33.13
CA MET A 156 -42.33 36.53 -32.61
C MET A 156 -42.31 38.06 -32.52
N LYS A 157 -41.18 38.65 -32.13
CA LYS A 157 -40.99 40.11 -32.12
C LYS A 157 -41.08 40.71 -33.52
N ARG A 158 -40.47 40.08 -34.53
CA ARG A 158 -40.58 40.52 -35.93
C ARG A 158 -42.03 40.41 -36.42
N ASP A 159 -42.70 39.30 -36.16
CA ASP A 159 -44.09 39.09 -36.57
C ASP A 159 -45.03 40.13 -35.93
N LEU A 160 -44.82 40.45 -34.64
CA LEU A 160 -45.56 41.51 -33.95
C LEU A 160 -45.36 42.89 -34.58
N GLU A 161 -44.12 43.23 -34.92
CA GLU A 161 -43.79 44.51 -35.57
C GLU A 161 -44.44 44.63 -36.95
N VAL A 162 -44.42 43.56 -37.74
CA VAL A 162 -45.12 43.50 -39.04
C VAL A 162 -46.62 43.71 -38.86
N CYS A 163 -47.26 43.01 -37.91
CA CYS A 163 -48.68 43.20 -37.61
C CYS A 163 -48.99 44.64 -37.20
N ARG A 164 -48.13 45.27 -36.40
CA ARG A 164 -48.31 46.65 -35.94
C ARG A 164 -48.24 47.64 -37.10
N GLN A 165 -47.30 47.45 -38.02
CA GLN A 165 -47.16 48.29 -39.21
C GLN A 165 -48.38 48.19 -40.15
N ILE A 166 -48.88 46.97 -40.36
CA ILE A 166 -50.09 46.74 -41.17
C ILE A 166 -51.29 47.47 -40.55
N TYR A 167 -51.45 47.40 -39.23
CA TYR A 167 -52.54 48.10 -38.54
C TYR A 167 -52.46 49.62 -38.63
N GLN A 168 -51.25 50.19 -38.55
CA GLN A 168 -51.04 51.65 -38.66
C GLN A 168 -51.23 52.20 -40.07
N GLN A 169 -51.18 51.35 -41.11
CA GLN A 169 -51.42 51.74 -42.50
C GLN A 169 -52.90 51.62 -42.91
N ALA A 170 -53.76 51.11 -42.03
CA ALA A 170 -55.19 50.89 -42.28
C ALA A 170 -56.09 52.00 -41.71
N GLU A 171 -55.52 53.00 -41.03
CA GLU A 171 -56.14 54.30 -40.69
C GLU A 171 -55.72 55.39 -41.69
#